data_AF-A0A661XVN4-F1
#
_entry.id   AF-A0A661XVN4-F1
#
_cell.length_a   1.000
_cell.length_b   1.000
_cell.length_c   1.000
_cell.angle_alpha   90.00
_cell.angle_beta   90.00
_cell.angle_gamma   90.00
#
_symmetry.space_group_name_H-M   'P 1'
#
loop_
_entity.id
_entity.type
_entity.pdbx_description
1 polymer ?
#
loop_
_entity_poly.entity_id
_entity_poly.type
_entity_poly.pdbx_seq_one_letter_code
_entity_poly.pdbx_strand_id
1 'polypeptide(L)'
;MKKTAVVYESPGKRDYSFIKKYLKQGIPVWVVEPFHAYHHGKGIRFFPPPLSDFVQNLIKKGKINLLSATELNTKEIYLLSSDKAVGIIECVYPEYRKEHKKLFEYVCDALKSSTAEDVFKKSLCDRLAVFYSVNFLLHRVEKLLGSGKILFYPDTNVRSYLYLKALLLRSNQDFSEHPNIRFSIRTHVSSFFENLKEYLITITRLSTQTLASSLLYGFYTTREKNKRSYLYGVTIVAPTRQQANNQRGPDFIIDNNKIMPEDVVYFPLVDLTNDQKKQLSEIPGTVYYVPKAGRFFSNFVEWQKLLRLVFKKNFLRNGAEINAACSAFLNYFKWLRVLESVKFRHFITHCDFGMSHMGRNIALNQAGVQTWYFTDSMNSGLNFKEEKKGVWMHHPSWAYLNYDHFVTWDDFLAQYYKDHPGTFKHIHVVGCLWSEHIKKQNRTKNQTIDFPVKNFEDNFIIAAFDTTYTRNGLTSYAEGLAFAENLIQLADDCIYIHVFLQKTKKSNIHFTLYL
;
A
#
# COMPACT_ATOMS: atom_id res chain seq x y z
N MET A 1 -2.72 -40.86 -21.52
CA MET A 1 -1.71 -39.88 -21.05
C MET A 1 -2.43 -38.69 -20.41
N LYS A 2 -2.09 -38.31 -19.17
CA LYS A 2 -2.65 -37.09 -18.55
C LYS A 2 -2.25 -35.87 -19.38
N LYS A 3 -3.23 -35.13 -19.91
CA LYS A 3 -2.97 -33.93 -20.75
C LYS A 3 -2.24 -32.88 -19.91
N THR A 4 -1.15 -32.33 -20.44
CA THR A 4 -0.45 -31.20 -19.82
C THR A 4 -1.14 -29.90 -20.26
N ALA A 5 -1.43 -29.00 -19.33
CA ALA A 5 -1.92 -27.66 -19.61
C ALA A 5 -0.84 -26.62 -19.27
N VAL A 6 -0.76 -25.54 -20.04
CA VAL A 6 0.11 -24.40 -19.75
C VAL A 6 -0.76 -23.22 -19.38
N VAL A 7 -0.50 -22.58 -18.25
CA VAL A 7 -1.29 -21.44 -17.75
C VAL A 7 -0.37 -20.24 -17.56
N TYR A 8 -0.74 -19.11 -18.16
CA TYR A 8 -0.09 -17.82 -17.96
C TYR A 8 -0.99 -16.89 -17.16
N GLU A 9 -0.45 -16.28 -16.11
CA GLU A 9 -1.18 -15.29 -15.33
C GLU A 9 -1.25 -13.95 -16.08
N SER A 10 -0.10 -13.39 -16.47
CA SER A 10 -0.02 -12.12 -17.20
C SER A 10 1.02 -12.20 -18.34
N PRO A 11 0.72 -12.86 -19.47
CA PRO A 11 1.66 -13.05 -20.56
C PRO A 11 2.05 -11.73 -21.24
N GLY A 12 3.36 -11.48 -21.32
CA GLY A 12 3.93 -10.32 -22.01
C GLY A 12 4.40 -10.62 -23.43
N LYS A 13 4.88 -9.60 -24.15
CA LYS A 13 5.44 -9.75 -25.51
C LYS A 13 6.54 -10.82 -25.59
N ARG A 14 7.32 -10.99 -24.51
CA ARG A 14 8.41 -11.98 -24.41
C ARG A 14 7.91 -13.43 -24.38
N ASP A 15 6.64 -13.66 -24.04
CA ASP A 15 6.06 -15.00 -23.92
C ASP A 15 5.44 -15.51 -25.22
N TYR A 16 5.28 -14.63 -26.21
CA TYR A 16 4.68 -14.95 -27.51
C TYR A 16 5.35 -16.14 -28.22
N SER A 17 6.68 -16.18 -28.24
CA SER A 17 7.44 -17.27 -28.88
C SER A 17 7.21 -18.62 -28.18
N PHE A 18 7.07 -18.61 -26.86
CA PHE A 18 6.82 -19.82 -26.06
C PHE A 18 5.37 -20.29 -26.20
N ILE A 19 4.40 -19.38 -26.15
CA ILE A 19 3.00 -19.69 -26.42
C ILE A 19 2.87 -20.35 -27.80
N LYS A 20 3.49 -19.78 -28.84
CA LYS A 20 3.54 -20.40 -30.17
C LYS A 20 4.15 -21.80 -30.17
N LYS A 21 5.24 -22.01 -29.41
CA LYS A 21 5.89 -23.32 -29.29
C LYS A 21 4.95 -24.36 -28.68
N TYR A 22 4.24 -24.02 -27.60
CA TYR A 22 3.27 -24.91 -26.97
C TYR A 22 2.10 -25.25 -27.90
N LEU A 23 1.59 -24.25 -28.62
CA LEU A 23 0.53 -24.45 -29.61
C LEU A 23 0.96 -25.39 -30.75
N LYS A 24 2.20 -25.25 -31.25
CA LYS A 24 2.76 -26.17 -32.26
C LYS A 24 2.89 -27.62 -31.74
N GLN A 25 3.04 -27.79 -30.44
CA GLN A 25 3.12 -29.10 -29.78
C GLN A 25 1.75 -29.68 -29.43
N GLY A 26 0.64 -29.00 -29.79
CA GLY A 26 -0.71 -29.41 -29.43
C GLY A 26 -1.01 -29.31 -27.93
N ILE A 27 -0.21 -28.54 -27.18
CA ILE A 27 -0.39 -28.36 -25.74
C ILE A 27 -1.38 -27.21 -25.52
N PRO A 28 -2.49 -27.43 -24.79
CA PRO A 28 -3.46 -26.37 -24.50
C PRO A 28 -2.83 -25.27 -23.64
N VAL A 29 -3.02 -24.03 -24.08
CA VAL A 29 -2.56 -22.83 -23.39
C VAL A 29 -3.76 -22.06 -22.86
N TRP A 30 -3.69 -21.68 -21.60
CA TRP A 30 -4.68 -20.88 -20.88
C TRP A 30 -4.05 -19.58 -20.42
N VAL A 31 -4.86 -18.52 -20.37
CA VAL A 31 -4.49 -17.23 -19.78
C VAL A 31 -5.51 -16.88 -18.71
N VAL A 32 -5.04 -16.39 -17.57
CA VAL A 32 -5.92 -15.88 -16.51
C VAL A 32 -6.44 -14.51 -16.91
N GLU A 33 -7.75 -14.31 -16.83
CA GLU A 33 -8.34 -12.99 -17.04
C GLU A 33 -7.82 -12.00 -15.97
N PRO A 34 -7.35 -10.80 -16.33
CA PRO A 34 -6.80 -9.85 -15.36
C PRO A 34 -7.82 -9.45 -14.28
N PHE A 35 -7.38 -9.46 -13.01
CA PHE A 35 -8.20 -9.12 -11.85
C PHE A 35 -7.41 -8.36 -10.76
N HIS A 36 -8.07 -7.85 -9.73
CA HIS A 36 -7.41 -7.20 -8.60
C HIS A 36 -6.79 -8.22 -7.62
N ALA A 37 -5.49 -8.14 -7.37
CA ALA A 37 -4.77 -9.07 -6.50
C ALA A 37 -3.49 -8.48 -5.90
N TYR A 38 -3.03 -9.00 -4.76
CA TYR A 38 -1.78 -8.57 -4.12
C TYR A 38 -0.53 -8.95 -4.94
N HIS A 39 -0.59 -10.05 -5.69
CA HIS A 39 0.58 -10.64 -6.35
C HIS A 39 0.92 -10.05 -7.72
N HIS A 40 0.09 -9.14 -8.25
CA HIS A 40 0.41 -8.39 -9.46
C HIS A 40 1.47 -7.32 -9.13
N GLY A 41 2.65 -7.42 -9.73
CA GLY A 41 3.91 -6.78 -9.26
C GLY A 41 4.01 -5.25 -9.34
N LYS A 42 2.90 -4.49 -9.34
CA LYS A 42 2.88 -3.03 -9.59
C LYS A 42 1.98 -2.24 -8.63
N GLY A 43 2.07 -2.55 -7.34
CA GLY A 43 1.34 -1.87 -6.27
C GLY A 43 -0.17 -2.12 -6.31
N ILE A 44 -0.92 -1.44 -5.43
CA ILE A 44 -2.39 -1.51 -5.43
C ILE A 44 -2.89 -0.92 -6.75
N ARG A 45 -3.39 -1.80 -7.61
CA ARG A 45 -4.01 -1.42 -8.88
C ARG A 45 -5.51 -1.61 -8.76
N PHE A 46 -6.24 -0.54 -8.49
CA PHE A 46 -7.71 -0.56 -8.46
C PHE A 46 -8.31 -1.14 -9.74
N PHE A 47 -7.60 -0.99 -10.87
CA PHE A 47 -7.98 -1.54 -12.17
C PHE A 47 -6.92 -2.50 -12.69
N PRO A 48 -7.27 -3.76 -13.01
CA PRO A 48 -6.34 -4.66 -13.65
C PRO A 48 -5.98 -4.15 -15.05
N PRO A 49 -4.72 -4.32 -15.51
CA PRO A 49 -4.35 -3.94 -16.87
C PRO A 49 -5.07 -4.83 -17.89
N PRO A 50 -5.41 -4.31 -19.09
CA PRO A 50 -5.96 -5.16 -20.13
C PRO A 50 -4.93 -6.21 -20.60
N LEU A 51 -5.43 -7.33 -21.11
CA LEU A 51 -4.60 -8.31 -21.81
C LEU A 51 -3.91 -7.65 -23.00
N SER A 52 -2.69 -8.09 -23.32
CA SER A 52 -1.98 -7.57 -24.49
C SER A 52 -2.69 -7.97 -25.80
N ASP A 53 -2.61 -7.11 -26.83
CA ASP A 53 -3.33 -7.29 -28.10
C ASP A 53 -3.10 -8.65 -28.75
N PHE A 54 -1.88 -9.19 -28.65
CA PHE A 54 -1.58 -10.50 -29.24
C PHE A 54 -2.30 -11.64 -28.51
N VAL A 55 -2.50 -11.52 -27.19
CA VAL A 55 -3.23 -12.51 -26.37
C VAL A 55 -4.70 -12.45 -26.72
N GLN A 56 -5.28 -11.25 -26.75
CA GLN A 56 -6.67 -11.05 -27.16
C GLN A 56 -6.92 -11.64 -28.57
N ASN A 57 -6.01 -11.39 -29.52
CA ASN A 57 -6.11 -11.95 -30.87
C ASN A 57 -6.00 -13.49 -30.90
N LEU A 58 -5.25 -14.12 -30.00
CA LEU A 58 -5.18 -15.57 -29.90
C LEU A 58 -6.46 -16.16 -29.28
N ILE A 59 -7.04 -15.49 -28.29
CA ILE A 59 -8.34 -15.86 -27.69
C ILE A 59 -9.46 -15.75 -28.73
N LYS A 60 -9.57 -14.60 -29.43
CA LYS A 60 -10.57 -14.38 -30.51
C LYS A 60 -10.52 -15.46 -31.59
N LYS A 61 -9.33 -15.98 -31.89
CA LYS A 61 -9.11 -17.03 -32.89
C LYS A 61 -9.29 -18.45 -32.35
N GLY A 62 -9.72 -18.62 -31.09
CA GLY A 62 -9.87 -19.91 -30.43
C GLY A 62 -8.56 -20.70 -30.26
N LYS A 63 -7.40 -20.03 -30.33
CA LYS A 63 -6.09 -20.69 -30.26
C LYS A 63 -5.60 -20.93 -28.84
N ILE A 64 -6.01 -20.07 -27.91
CA ILE A 64 -5.73 -20.21 -26.48
C ILE A 64 -7.04 -19.99 -25.72
N ASN A 65 -7.14 -20.59 -24.55
CA ASN A 65 -8.31 -20.49 -23.70
C ASN A 65 -8.15 -19.37 -22.66
N LEU A 66 -9.26 -18.83 -22.18
CA LEU A 66 -9.32 -17.86 -21.09
C LEU A 66 -9.86 -18.57 -19.85
N LEU A 67 -9.18 -18.42 -18.72
CA LEU A 67 -9.75 -18.73 -17.40
C LEU A 67 -10.40 -17.45 -16.90
N SER A 68 -11.73 -17.41 -16.89
CA SER A 68 -12.45 -16.19 -16.53
C SER A 68 -12.30 -15.87 -15.04
N ALA A 69 -12.33 -14.58 -14.72
CA ALA A 69 -12.30 -14.08 -13.35
C ALA A 69 -13.49 -14.63 -12.53
N THR A 70 -14.64 -14.83 -13.17
CA THR A 70 -15.85 -15.38 -12.55
C THR A 70 -15.69 -16.86 -12.20
N GLU A 71 -15.17 -17.69 -13.11
CA GLU A 71 -14.92 -19.12 -12.83
C GLU A 71 -13.88 -19.31 -11.72
N LEU A 72 -12.89 -18.42 -11.68
CA LEU A 72 -11.87 -18.37 -10.64
C LEU A 72 -12.33 -17.63 -9.37
N ASN A 73 -13.56 -17.12 -9.33
CA ASN A 73 -14.13 -16.31 -8.23
C ASN A 73 -13.18 -15.22 -7.70
N THR A 74 -12.43 -14.57 -8.59
CA THR A 74 -11.21 -13.83 -8.24
C THR A 74 -11.42 -12.67 -7.26
N LYS A 75 -12.64 -12.14 -7.17
CA LYS A 75 -13.04 -11.09 -6.21
C LYS A 75 -12.68 -11.45 -4.77
N GLU A 76 -12.87 -12.72 -4.38
CA GLU A 76 -12.55 -13.18 -3.02
C GLU A 76 -11.06 -13.34 -2.75
N ILE A 77 -10.23 -13.54 -3.78
CA ILE A 77 -8.80 -13.86 -3.59
C ILE A 77 -8.14 -12.75 -2.79
N TYR A 78 -8.40 -11.49 -3.13
CA TYR A 78 -7.82 -10.35 -2.43
C TYR A 78 -8.25 -10.32 -0.95
N LEU A 79 -9.56 -10.44 -0.68
CA LEU A 79 -10.13 -10.40 0.66
C LEU A 79 -9.58 -11.52 1.56
N LEU A 80 -9.65 -12.77 1.07
CA LEU A 80 -9.18 -13.95 1.80
C LEU A 80 -7.67 -13.91 2.07
N SER A 81 -6.89 -13.40 1.12
CA SER A 81 -5.43 -13.28 1.30
C SER A 81 -5.08 -12.27 2.38
N SER A 82 -5.84 -11.19 2.43
CA SER A 82 -5.71 -10.12 3.42
C SER A 82 -5.92 -10.66 4.83
N ASP A 83 -7.10 -11.26 5.07
CA ASP A 83 -7.48 -11.81 6.37
C ASP A 83 -6.54 -12.94 6.80
N LYS A 84 -6.16 -13.83 5.87
CA LYS A 84 -5.27 -14.93 6.20
C LYS A 84 -3.87 -14.44 6.55
N ALA A 85 -3.33 -13.44 5.85
CA ALA A 85 -2.02 -12.88 6.15
C ALA A 85 -1.99 -12.19 7.53
N VAL A 86 -2.99 -11.37 7.82
CA VAL A 86 -3.11 -10.67 9.11
C VAL A 86 -3.39 -11.65 10.24
N GLY A 87 -4.25 -12.65 10.04
CA GLY A 87 -4.65 -13.59 11.08
C GLY A 87 -3.54 -14.55 11.54
N ILE A 88 -2.52 -14.81 10.72
CA ILE A 88 -1.47 -15.78 11.06
C ILE A 88 -0.11 -15.15 11.38
N ILE A 89 0.08 -13.85 11.17
CA ILE A 89 1.41 -13.23 11.22
C ILE A 89 2.11 -13.49 12.55
N GLU A 90 1.40 -13.39 13.68
CA GLU A 90 1.98 -13.62 15.02
C GLU A 90 2.34 -15.10 15.26
N CYS A 91 1.69 -16.04 14.56
CA CYS A 91 2.05 -17.46 14.60
C CYS A 91 3.27 -17.79 13.74
N VAL A 92 3.42 -17.11 12.59
CA VAL A 92 4.53 -17.34 11.63
C VAL A 92 5.80 -16.60 12.04
N TYR A 93 5.64 -15.45 12.69
CA TYR A 93 6.75 -14.55 13.00
C TYR A 93 7.86 -15.19 13.86
N PRO A 94 7.60 -16.06 14.86
CA PRO A 94 8.65 -16.69 15.65
C PRO A 94 9.63 -17.53 14.82
N GLU A 95 9.14 -18.32 13.85
CA GLU A 95 10.00 -19.10 12.94
C GLU A 95 10.82 -18.19 12.03
N TYR A 96 10.19 -17.13 11.50
CA TYR A 96 10.86 -16.13 10.69
C TYR A 96 11.96 -15.40 11.48
N ARG A 97 11.67 -15.03 12.73
CA ARG A 97 12.61 -14.37 13.65
C ARG A 97 13.85 -15.23 13.91
N LYS A 98 13.73 -16.56 14.02
CA LYS A 98 14.89 -17.45 14.20
C LYS A 98 15.90 -17.31 13.06
N GLU A 99 15.44 -17.19 11.82
CA GLU A 99 16.32 -17.05 10.64
C GLU A 99 17.06 -15.71 10.60
N HIS A 100 16.49 -14.66 11.17
CA HIS A 100 17.00 -13.29 11.07
C HIS A 100 17.38 -12.65 12.40
N LYS A 101 17.38 -13.42 13.50
CA LYS A 101 17.61 -12.97 14.89
C LYS A 101 18.65 -11.86 15.05
N LYS A 102 19.88 -12.09 14.58
CA LYS A 102 20.98 -11.12 14.69
C LYS A 102 20.70 -9.77 14.02
N LEU A 103 19.98 -9.77 12.88
CA LEU A 103 19.61 -8.53 12.19
C LEU A 103 18.54 -7.79 12.99
N PHE A 104 17.54 -8.51 13.51
CA PHE A 104 16.41 -7.90 14.21
C PHE A 104 16.85 -7.31 15.55
N GLU A 105 17.63 -8.06 16.32
CA GLU A 105 18.27 -7.59 17.57
C GLU A 105 19.11 -6.34 17.30
N TYR A 106 19.95 -6.39 16.27
CA TYR A 106 20.76 -5.24 15.91
C TYR A 106 19.95 -3.99 15.56
N VAL A 107 18.85 -4.14 14.82
CA VAL A 107 17.97 -3.01 14.48
C VAL A 107 17.29 -2.45 15.73
N CYS A 108 16.81 -3.30 16.63
CA CYS A 108 16.22 -2.87 17.90
C CYS A 108 17.22 -2.13 18.79
N ASP A 109 18.45 -2.64 18.89
CA ASP A 109 19.52 -2.01 19.67
C ASP A 109 19.90 -0.65 19.09
N ALA A 110 20.07 -0.55 17.77
CA ALA A 110 20.44 0.68 17.09
C ALA A 110 19.36 1.77 17.21
N LEU A 111 18.08 1.37 17.18
CA LEU A 111 16.94 2.28 17.34
C LEU A 111 16.54 2.48 18.81
N LYS A 112 17.17 1.76 19.74
CA LYS A 112 16.87 1.78 21.18
C LYS A 112 15.39 1.52 21.47
N SER A 113 14.78 0.58 20.76
CA SER A 113 13.37 0.23 20.92
C SER A 113 13.07 -1.17 20.39
N SER A 114 12.38 -1.99 21.19
CA SER A 114 11.88 -3.29 20.75
C SER A 114 10.78 -3.18 19.68
N THR A 115 10.02 -2.07 19.66
CA THR A 115 9.03 -1.77 18.60
C THR A 115 9.66 -1.66 17.22
N ALA A 116 10.98 -1.47 17.13
CA ALA A 116 11.67 -1.49 15.84
C ALA A 116 11.52 -2.84 15.11
N GLU A 117 11.26 -3.93 15.84
CA GLU A 117 11.02 -5.25 15.29
C GLU A 117 9.77 -5.30 14.39
N ASP A 118 8.78 -4.43 14.63
CA ASP A 118 7.52 -4.37 13.88
C ASP A 118 7.71 -4.01 12.40
N VAL A 119 8.81 -3.35 12.03
CA VAL A 119 9.14 -3.12 10.61
C VAL A 119 9.26 -4.43 9.84
N PHE A 120 9.77 -5.48 10.49
CA PHE A 120 9.92 -6.81 9.89
C PHE A 120 8.61 -7.58 9.90
N LYS A 121 7.80 -7.45 10.96
CA LYS A 121 6.46 -8.03 11.01
C LYS A 121 5.58 -7.47 9.89
N LYS A 122 5.59 -6.15 9.70
CA LYS A 122 4.87 -5.47 8.62
C LYS A 122 5.30 -5.95 7.23
N SER A 123 6.62 -5.97 6.99
CA SER A 123 7.20 -6.50 5.73
C SER A 123 6.80 -7.96 5.47
N LEU A 124 6.81 -8.81 6.51
CA LEU A 124 6.37 -10.20 6.39
C LEU A 124 4.87 -10.30 6.12
N CYS A 125 4.03 -9.50 6.79
CA CYS A 125 2.59 -9.50 6.59
C CYS A 125 2.21 -9.17 5.14
N ASP A 126 2.84 -8.15 4.54
CA ASP A 126 2.64 -7.80 3.13
C ASP A 126 3.03 -8.98 2.20
N ARG A 127 4.14 -9.66 2.50
CA ARG A 127 4.61 -10.82 1.73
C ARG A 127 3.71 -12.04 1.88
N LEU A 128 3.13 -12.27 3.07
CA LEU A 128 2.16 -13.33 3.31
C LEU A 128 0.88 -13.09 2.50
N ALA A 129 0.42 -11.84 2.37
CA ALA A 129 -0.73 -11.53 1.53
C ALA A 129 -0.46 -11.84 0.05
N VAL A 130 0.75 -11.53 -0.45
CA VAL A 130 1.18 -11.95 -1.80
C VAL A 130 1.18 -13.47 -1.92
N PHE A 131 1.73 -14.19 -0.94
CA PHE A 131 1.75 -15.66 -0.93
C PHE A 131 0.35 -16.26 -1.03
N TYR A 132 -0.56 -15.86 -0.14
CA TYR A 132 -1.92 -16.40 -0.12
C TYR A 132 -2.69 -16.04 -1.40
N SER A 133 -2.44 -14.86 -1.95
CA SER A 133 -3.08 -14.42 -3.18
C SER A 133 -2.72 -15.34 -4.35
N VAL A 134 -1.44 -15.75 -4.44
CA VAL A 134 -1.00 -16.76 -5.41
C VAL A 134 -1.55 -18.14 -5.03
N ASN A 135 -1.47 -18.54 -3.75
CA ASN A 135 -1.88 -19.87 -3.31
C ASN A 135 -3.38 -20.15 -3.60
N PHE A 136 -4.25 -19.17 -3.36
CA PHE A 136 -5.68 -19.25 -3.71
C PHE A 136 -5.91 -19.30 -5.22
N LEU A 137 -5.17 -18.51 -6.01
CA LEU A 137 -5.24 -18.59 -7.47
C LEU A 137 -4.86 -19.98 -7.97
N LEU A 138 -3.72 -20.51 -7.52
CA LEU A 138 -3.23 -21.84 -7.89
C LEU A 138 -4.25 -22.93 -7.52
N HIS A 139 -4.85 -22.84 -6.32
CA HIS A 139 -5.87 -23.79 -5.88
C HIS A 139 -7.06 -23.84 -6.85
N ARG A 140 -7.54 -22.67 -7.26
CA ARG A 140 -8.72 -22.54 -8.13
C ARG A 140 -8.40 -22.96 -9.57
N VAL A 141 -7.21 -22.63 -10.06
CA VAL A 141 -6.71 -23.11 -11.36
C VAL A 141 -6.61 -24.64 -11.38
N GLU A 142 -6.05 -25.25 -10.34
CA GLU A 142 -5.95 -26.71 -10.24
C GLU A 142 -7.33 -27.37 -10.18
N LYS A 143 -8.25 -26.82 -9.40
CA LYS A 143 -9.63 -27.32 -9.30
C LYS A 143 -10.38 -27.26 -10.64
N LEU A 144 -10.20 -26.18 -11.41
CA LEU A 144 -10.85 -26.01 -12.71
C LEU A 144 -10.25 -26.91 -13.80
N LEU A 145 -8.94 -27.06 -13.84
CA LEU A 145 -8.25 -27.83 -14.89
C LEU A 145 -8.12 -29.33 -14.58
N GLY A 146 -8.37 -29.74 -13.33
CA GLY A 146 -8.42 -31.13 -12.91
C GLY A 146 -7.04 -31.81 -12.72
N SER A 147 -7.03 -33.14 -12.73
CA SER A 147 -5.91 -33.99 -12.28
C SER A 147 -4.73 -34.15 -13.27
N GLY A 148 -4.64 -33.26 -14.27
CA GLY A 148 -3.59 -33.21 -15.29
C GLY A 148 -2.42 -32.31 -14.87
N LYS A 149 -1.23 -32.51 -15.45
CA LYS A 149 -0.06 -31.67 -15.13
C LYS A 149 -0.28 -30.24 -15.62
N ILE A 150 -0.12 -29.25 -14.73
CA ILE A 150 -0.27 -27.83 -15.05
C ILE A 150 1.11 -27.17 -14.96
N LEU A 151 1.57 -26.56 -16.06
CA LEU A 151 2.76 -25.73 -16.09
C LEU A 151 2.34 -24.27 -15.92
N PHE A 152 2.61 -23.68 -14.76
CA PHE A 152 2.15 -22.34 -14.41
C PHE A 152 3.26 -21.29 -14.58
N TYR A 153 2.90 -20.14 -15.17
CA TYR A 153 3.73 -18.95 -15.35
C TYR A 153 3.12 -17.79 -14.56
N PRO A 154 3.52 -17.60 -13.28
CA PRO A 154 2.99 -16.55 -12.42
C PRO A 154 3.58 -15.17 -12.77
N ASP A 155 2.89 -14.10 -12.37
CA ASP A 155 3.44 -12.73 -12.34
C ASP A 155 4.27 -12.47 -11.07
N THR A 156 4.22 -13.40 -10.10
CA THR A 156 4.96 -13.33 -8.84
C THR A 156 6.36 -13.97 -8.90
N ASN A 157 7.20 -13.61 -7.94
CA ASN A 157 8.48 -14.27 -7.74
C ASN A 157 8.30 -15.66 -7.09
N VAL A 158 8.54 -16.71 -7.87
CA VAL A 158 8.38 -18.12 -7.44
C VAL A 158 9.27 -18.48 -6.27
N ARG A 159 10.48 -17.88 -6.16
CA ARG A 159 11.38 -18.18 -5.04
C ARG A 159 10.86 -17.62 -3.74
N SER A 160 10.29 -16.42 -3.75
CA SER A 160 9.62 -15.83 -2.59
C SER A 160 8.41 -16.65 -2.17
N TYR A 161 7.61 -17.13 -3.13
CA TYR A 161 6.50 -18.04 -2.86
C TYR A 161 6.97 -19.34 -2.18
N LEU A 162 8.01 -19.99 -2.71
CA LEU A 162 8.53 -21.24 -2.16
C LEU A 162 9.19 -21.06 -0.78
N TYR A 163 9.85 -19.91 -0.55
CA TYR A 163 10.38 -19.57 0.76
C TYR A 163 9.27 -19.47 1.81
N LEU A 164 8.20 -18.70 1.51
CA LEU A 164 7.07 -18.52 2.41
C LEU A 164 6.30 -19.82 2.62
N LYS A 165 6.15 -20.64 1.58
CA LYS A 165 5.60 -22.00 1.71
C LYS A 165 6.37 -22.82 2.75
N ALA A 166 7.70 -22.85 2.66
CA ALA A 166 8.54 -23.58 3.60
C ALA A 166 8.46 -23.00 5.02
N LEU A 167 8.35 -21.68 5.15
CA LEU A 167 8.16 -21.00 6.44
C LEU A 167 6.81 -21.36 7.08
N LEU A 168 5.73 -21.39 6.31
CA LEU A 168 4.39 -21.77 6.77
C LEU A 168 4.34 -23.23 7.21
N LEU A 169 4.99 -24.14 6.47
CA LEU A 169 5.16 -25.54 6.88
C LEU A 169 5.87 -25.67 8.23
N ARG A 170 6.97 -24.94 8.43
CA ARG A 170 7.69 -24.91 9.73
C ARG A 170 6.85 -24.33 10.86
N SER A 171 5.93 -23.42 10.54
CA SER A 171 5.05 -22.75 11.49
C SER A 171 3.72 -23.49 11.70
N ASN A 172 3.56 -24.69 11.14
CA ASN A 172 2.33 -25.49 11.17
C ASN A 172 1.08 -24.69 10.76
N GLN A 173 1.21 -23.88 9.70
CA GLN A 173 0.12 -23.07 9.17
C GLN A 173 -0.46 -23.69 7.91
N ASP A 174 -1.79 -23.72 7.84
CA ASP A 174 -2.49 -24.29 6.70
C ASP A 174 -2.40 -23.41 5.45
N PHE A 175 -2.23 -24.09 4.32
CA PHE A 175 -2.34 -23.55 2.97
C PHE A 175 -2.64 -24.70 2.00
N SER A 176 -3.10 -24.40 0.78
CA SER A 176 -3.40 -25.43 -0.21
C SER A 176 -2.12 -25.96 -0.88
N GLU A 177 -1.94 -27.27 -0.86
CA GLU A 177 -0.94 -27.97 -1.66
C GLU A 177 -1.42 -28.14 -3.11
N HIS A 178 -0.51 -28.05 -4.07
CA HIS A 178 -0.83 -28.07 -5.51
C HIS A 178 0.00 -29.13 -6.26
N PRO A 179 -0.27 -30.44 -6.06
CA PRO A 179 0.58 -31.51 -6.57
C PRO A 179 0.66 -31.57 -8.11
N ASN A 180 -0.34 -31.05 -8.82
CA ASN A 180 -0.36 -31.06 -10.27
C ASN A 180 0.27 -29.80 -10.88
N ILE A 181 0.47 -28.75 -10.09
CA ILE A 181 1.07 -27.49 -10.55
C ILE A 181 2.59 -27.57 -10.44
N ARG A 182 3.27 -27.24 -11.55
CA ARG A 182 4.71 -27.04 -11.60
C ARG A 182 5.03 -25.67 -12.17
N PHE A 183 5.98 -24.98 -11.55
CA PHE A 183 6.55 -23.77 -12.12
C PHE A 183 7.58 -24.14 -13.19
N SER A 184 7.63 -23.36 -14.26
CA SER A 184 8.58 -23.63 -15.34
C SER A 184 10.02 -23.32 -14.90
N ILE A 185 11.02 -24.01 -15.47
CA ILE A 185 12.44 -23.73 -15.20
C ILE A 185 12.76 -22.25 -15.48
N ARG A 186 12.16 -21.68 -16.54
CA ARG A 186 12.31 -20.26 -16.88
C ARG A 186 11.84 -19.34 -15.76
N THR A 187 10.74 -19.65 -15.08
CA THR A 187 10.26 -18.85 -13.94
C THR A 187 11.25 -18.92 -12.76
N HIS A 188 11.81 -20.09 -12.44
CA HIS A 188 12.85 -20.21 -11.41
C HIS A 188 14.12 -19.40 -11.72
N VAL A 189 14.51 -19.36 -12.99
CA VAL A 189 15.66 -18.58 -13.48
C VAL A 189 15.33 -17.08 -13.45
N SER A 190 14.15 -16.65 -13.91
CA SER A 190 13.74 -15.25 -13.84
C SER A 190 13.73 -14.75 -12.40
N SER A 191 13.10 -15.51 -11.48
CA SER A 191 13.06 -15.18 -10.06
C SER A 191 14.44 -15.15 -9.40
N PHE A 192 15.41 -15.94 -9.89
CA PHE A 192 16.80 -15.83 -9.42
C PHE A 192 17.40 -14.47 -9.77
N PHE A 193 17.30 -14.08 -11.04
CA PHE A 193 17.86 -12.83 -11.52
C PHE A 193 17.15 -11.60 -10.95
N GLU A 194 15.84 -11.68 -10.72
CA GLU A 194 15.08 -10.66 -10.00
C GLU A 194 15.59 -10.49 -8.56
N ASN A 195 15.71 -11.58 -7.80
CA ASN A 195 16.24 -11.53 -6.43
C ASN A 195 17.67 -11.00 -6.40
N LEU A 196 18.51 -11.42 -7.34
CA LEU A 196 19.88 -10.93 -7.47
C LEU A 196 19.92 -9.43 -7.76
N LYS A 197 19.07 -8.96 -8.68
CA LYS A 197 18.94 -7.53 -9.02
C LYS A 197 18.49 -6.72 -7.81
N GLU A 198 17.44 -7.14 -7.12
CA GLU A 198 16.94 -6.47 -5.91
C GLU A 198 18.00 -6.42 -4.81
N TYR A 199 18.72 -7.52 -4.61
CA TYR A 199 19.82 -7.61 -3.67
C TYR A 199 20.96 -6.64 -4.03
N LEU A 200 21.42 -6.62 -5.29
CA LEU A 200 22.48 -5.70 -5.74
C LEU A 200 22.07 -4.24 -5.58
N ILE A 201 20.82 -3.89 -5.90
CA ILE A 201 20.28 -2.53 -5.67
C ILE A 201 20.32 -2.20 -4.17
N THR A 202 19.88 -3.13 -3.32
CA THR A 202 19.82 -2.95 -1.87
C THR A 202 21.20 -2.74 -1.27
N ILE A 203 22.18 -3.57 -1.64
CA ILE A 203 23.57 -3.44 -1.20
C ILE A 203 24.19 -2.17 -1.73
N THR A 204 23.98 -1.83 -3.01
CA THR A 204 24.53 -0.60 -3.57
C THR A 204 24.03 0.60 -2.78
N ARG A 205 22.72 0.66 -2.48
CA ARG A 205 22.13 1.70 -1.63
C ARG A 205 22.76 1.73 -0.23
N LEU A 206 22.90 0.57 0.43
CA LEU A 206 23.48 0.46 1.76
C LEU A 206 24.97 0.88 1.78
N SER A 207 25.75 0.44 0.80
CA SER A 207 27.17 0.80 0.64
C SER A 207 27.33 2.28 0.36
N THR A 208 26.56 2.86 -0.57
CA THR A 208 26.55 4.30 -0.82
C THR A 208 26.18 5.08 0.43
N GLN A 209 25.16 4.64 1.17
CA GLN A 209 24.76 5.26 2.43
C GLN A 209 25.87 5.18 3.49
N THR A 210 26.57 4.03 3.59
CA THR A 210 27.68 3.83 4.52
C THR A 210 28.87 4.72 4.17
N LEU A 211 29.28 4.75 2.89
CA LEU A 211 30.40 5.57 2.41
C LEU A 211 30.13 7.06 2.59
N ALA A 212 28.93 7.51 2.21
CA ALA A 212 28.58 8.90 2.39
C ALA A 212 28.44 9.26 3.88
N SER A 213 28.10 8.30 4.75
CA SER A 213 28.21 8.46 6.21
C SER A 213 29.65 8.66 6.68
N SER A 214 30.63 7.93 6.13
CA SER A 214 32.04 8.14 6.50
C SER A 214 32.59 9.50 6.04
N LEU A 215 32.28 9.93 4.82
CA LEU A 215 32.82 11.17 4.25
C LEU A 215 32.38 12.41 5.02
N LEU A 216 31.19 12.38 5.63
CA LEU A 216 30.62 13.52 6.34
C LEU A 216 30.73 13.41 7.86
N TYR A 217 31.16 12.26 8.39
CA TYR A 217 31.48 12.09 9.80
C TYR A 217 32.50 13.14 10.29
N GLY A 218 33.48 13.50 9.44
CA GLY A 218 34.52 14.48 9.77
C GLY A 218 34.13 15.96 9.65
N PHE A 219 33.00 16.29 9.01
CA PHE A 219 32.55 17.68 8.80
C PHE A 219 31.44 18.12 9.77
N TYR A 220 31.09 17.27 10.73
CA TYR A 220 30.04 17.57 11.70
C TYR A 220 30.56 18.46 12.83
N THR A 221 30.37 19.76 12.66
CA THR A 221 30.33 20.69 13.79
C THR A 221 28.87 20.84 14.22
N THR A 222 28.54 20.33 15.42
CA THR A 222 27.26 20.60 16.10
C THR A 222 27.24 22.08 16.48
N ARG A 223 26.84 22.92 15.53
CA ARG A 223 26.49 24.30 15.85
C ARG A 223 25.16 24.23 16.59
N GLU A 224 25.11 24.68 17.85
CA GLU A 224 23.85 24.91 18.54
C GLU A 224 22.99 25.81 17.68
N LYS A 225 21.96 25.23 17.06
CA LYS A 225 20.94 25.99 16.37
C LYS A 225 19.84 26.26 17.38
N ASN A 226 19.44 27.52 17.49
CA ASN A 226 18.22 27.87 18.21
C ASN A 226 17.07 27.03 17.64
N LYS A 227 16.56 26.11 18.45
CA LYS A 227 15.47 25.23 18.06
C LYS A 227 14.20 26.06 17.95
N ARG A 228 13.61 26.09 16.76
CA ARG A 228 12.26 26.65 16.62
C ARG A 228 11.28 25.66 17.24
N SER A 229 10.40 26.17 18.09
CA SER A 229 9.39 25.37 18.79
C SER A 229 8.03 25.66 18.20
N TYR A 230 7.26 24.60 17.99
CA TYR A 230 5.89 24.61 17.49
C TYR A 230 5.05 23.73 18.42
N LEU A 231 3.72 23.81 18.33
CA LEU A 231 2.85 22.88 19.04
C LEU A 231 2.56 21.65 18.16
N TYR A 232 2.34 21.87 16.85
CA TYR A 232 1.91 20.86 15.89
C TYR A 232 2.87 20.72 14.72
N GLY A 233 3.21 19.48 14.39
CA GLY A 233 3.90 19.07 13.18
C GLY A 233 2.96 18.31 12.24
N VAL A 234 2.66 18.85 11.07
CA VAL A 234 1.70 18.25 10.12
C VAL A 234 2.40 17.77 8.86
N THR A 235 2.11 16.55 8.41
CA THR A 235 2.77 15.99 7.22
C THR A 235 2.10 16.36 5.91
N ILE A 236 2.91 16.56 4.87
CA ILE A 236 2.45 16.58 3.47
C ILE A 236 2.88 15.27 2.80
N VAL A 237 1.91 14.38 2.58
CA VAL A 237 2.09 13.02 2.02
C VAL A 237 1.55 12.89 0.59
N ALA A 238 0.53 13.65 0.24
CA ALA A 238 -0.17 13.61 -1.04
C ALA A 238 -0.41 15.04 -1.53
N PRO A 239 0.65 15.76 -1.96
CA PRO A 239 0.61 17.20 -2.22
C PRO A 239 -0.43 17.56 -3.27
N THR A 240 -0.58 16.78 -4.35
CA THR A 240 -1.61 17.00 -5.36
C THR A 240 -3.02 17.03 -4.76
N ARG A 241 -3.27 16.26 -3.69
CA ARG A 241 -4.55 16.24 -2.99
C ARG A 241 -4.64 17.33 -1.94
N GLN A 242 -3.61 17.44 -1.10
CA GLN A 242 -3.58 18.37 0.03
C GLN A 242 -3.48 19.84 -0.42
N GLN A 243 -3.00 20.10 -1.64
CA GLN A 243 -2.77 21.45 -2.15
C GLN A 243 -3.72 21.84 -3.29
N ALA A 244 -4.49 20.90 -3.87
CA ALA A 244 -5.45 21.22 -4.93
C ALA A 244 -6.49 22.24 -4.43
N ASN A 245 -6.40 23.47 -4.96
CA ASN A 245 -7.25 24.63 -4.63
C ASN A 245 -7.32 24.99 -3.14
N ASN A 246 -6.38 24.50 -2.32
CA ASN A 246 -6.37 24.55 -0.86
C ASN A 246 -7.71 24.15 -0.19
N GLN A 247 -8.59 23.42 -0.91
CA GLN A 247 -9.86 22.91 -0.39
C GLN A 247 -9.68 21.68 0.49
N ARG A 248 -8.47 21.14 0.58
CA ARG A 248 -8.12 20.02 1.47
C ARG A 248 -6.77 20.31 2.13
N GLY A 249 -6.56 21.60 2.38
CA GLY A 249 -5.31 22.16 2.85
C GLY A 249 -4.82 21.49 4.13
N PRO A 250 -3.51 21.29 4.30
CA PRO A 250 -2.94 20.83 5.56
C PRO A 250 -3.17 21.83 6.72
N ASP A 251 -3.61 23.05 6.41
CA ASP A 251 -3.95 24.13 7.34
C ASP A 251 -5.36 23.99 7.95
N PHE A 252 -6.07 22.89 7.73
CA PHE A 252 -7.37 22.63 8.36
C PHE A 252 -7.32 22.68 9.89
N ILE A 253 -6.15 22.39 10.49
CA ILE A 253 -5.97 22.45 11.94
C ILE A 253 -5.90 23.89 12.48
N ILE A 254 -5.67 24.89 11.62
CA ILE A 254 -5.53 26.29 12.02
C ILE A 254 -6.92 26.91 12.07
N ASP A 255 -7.39 27.18 13.29
CA ASP A 255 -8.69 27.81 13.55
C ASP A 255 -8.58 29.33 13.82
N ASN A 256 -7.36 29.87 13.87
CA ASN A 256 -7.05 31.26 14.26
C ASN A 256 -7.64 31.66 15.62
N ASN A 257 -7.83 30.70 16.51
CA ASN A 257 -8.35 30.89 17.86
C ASN A 257 -7.53 30.09 18.88
N LYS A 258 -7.64 28.76 18.85
CA LYS A 258 -6.86 27.87 19.73
C LYS A 258 -5.56 27.42 19.09
N ILE A 259 -5.51 27.37 17.76
CA ILE A 259 -4.36 26.94 16.98
C ILE A 259 -4.03 28.05 15.99
N MET A 260 -2.93 28.74 16.26
CA MET A 260 -2.45 29.84 15.44
C MET A 260 -1.45 29.33 14.38
N PRO A 261 -1.24 30.05 13.26
CA PRO A 261 -0.26 29.66 12.25
C PRO A 261 1.16 29.42 12.80
N GLU A 262 1.59 30.24 13.76
CA GLU A 262 2.89 30.12 14.44
C GLU A 262 3.05 28.83 15.25
N ASP A 263 1.95 28.17 15.62
CA ASP A 263 1.96 26.89 16.33
C ASP A 263 2.22 25.70 15.40
N VAL A 264 2.21 25.92 14.08
CA VAL A 264 2.18 24.85 13.07
C VAL A 264 3.43 24.84 12.21
N VAL A 265 4.03 23.65 12.10
CA VAL A 265 5.09 23.35 11.12
C VAL A 265 4.69 22.21 10.19
N TYR A 266 4.85 22.42 8.88
CA TYR A 266 4.58 21.42 7.85
C TYR A 266 5.83 20.65 7.45
N PHE A 267 5.71 19.33 7.32
CA PHE A 267 6.78 18.41 6.92
C PHE A 267 6.42 17.67 5.62
N PRO A 268 6.94 18.10 4.47
CA PRO A 268 6.84 17.32 3.24
C PRO A 268 7.57 15.98 3.36
N LEU A 269 6.81 14.88 3.29
CA LEU A 269 7.35 13.52 3.32
C LEU A 269 7.66 12.98 1.92
N VAL A 270 7.16 13.67 0.89
CA VAL A 270 7.40 13.37 -0.53
C VAL A 270 8.14 14.52 -1.22
N ASP A 271 8.76 14.22 -2.36
CA ASP A 271 9.35 15.27 -3.20
C ASP A 271 8.24 16.16 -3.80
N LEU A 272 8.39 17.47 -3.62
CA LEU A 272 7.47 18.47 -4.14
C LEU A 272 8.01 19.07 -5.44
N THR A 273 7.12 19.27 -6.42
CA THR A 273 7.40 20.12 -7.60
C THR A 273 7.57 21.58 -7.19
N ASN A 274 8.11 22.42 -8.08
CA ASN A 274 8.27 23.85 -7.78
C ASN A 274 6.91 24.52 -7.55
N ASP A 275 5.88 24.16 -8.31
CA ASP A 275 4.52 24.67 -8.13
C ASP A 275 3.94 24.26 -6.78
N GLN A 276 4.14 23.00 -6.37
CA GLN A 276 3.70 22.49 -5.06
C GLN A 276 4.42 23.18 -3.90
N LYS A 277 5.70 23.53 -4.05
CA LYS A 277 6.44 24.32 -3.05
C LYS A 277 5.90 25.74 -2.95
N LYS A 278 5.60 26.37 -4.09
CA LYS A 278 5.00 27.70 -4.14
C LYS A 278 3.63 27.71 -3.45
N GLN A 279 2.76 26.77 -3.79
CA GLN A 279 1.46 26.60 -3.12
C GLN A 279 1.62 26.38 -1.61
N LEU A 280 2.57 25.56 -1.18
CA LEU A 280 2.80 25.34 0.25
C LEU A 280 3.30 26.59 0.98
N SER A 281 4.06 27.45 0.30
CA SER A 281 4.55 28.71 0.89
C SER A 281 3.46 29.77 1.05
N GLU A 282 2.32 29.60 0.37
CA GLU A 282 1.16 30.50 0.46
C GLU A 282 0.22 30.10 1.63
N ILE A 283 0.45 28.95 2.26
CA ILE A 283 -0.37 28.41 3.35
C ILE A 283 0.11 28.97 4.71
N PRO A 284 -0.80 29.38 5.62
CA PRO A 284 -0.43 29.82 6.96
C PRO A 284 0.32 28.73 7.75
N GLY A 285 1.46 29.11 8.32
CA GLY A 285 2.35 28.22 9.10
C GLY A 285 3.76 28.15 8.51
N THR A 286 4.65 27.39 9.15
CA THR A 286 6.05 27.28 8.69
C THR A 286 6.28 25.97 7.95
N VAL A 287 6.92 26.01 6.78
CA VAL A 287 7.33 24.79 6.08
C VAL A 287 8.76 24.41 6.48
N TYR A 288 8.93 23.21 7.04
CA TYR A 288 10.23 22.63 7.27
C TYR A 288 10.50 21.51 6.27
N TYR A 289 11.42 21.78 5.34
CA TYR A 289 11.86 20.78 4.38
C TYR A 289 12.78 19.77 5.08
N VAL A 290 12.24 18.58 5.32
CA VAL A 290 13.00 17.48 5.90
C VAL A 290 14.20 17.19 4.98
N PRO A 291 15.43 17.03 5.53
CA PRO A 291 16.58 16.84 4.67
C PRO A 291 16.42 15.58 3.79
N LYS A 292 17.06 15.59 2.62
CA LYS A 292 17.05 14.43 1.73
C LYS A 292 17.96 13.34 2.29
N ALA A 293 17.71 12.08 1.93
CA ALA A 293 18.43 10.88 2.37
C ALA A 293 19.96 11.04 2.41
N GLY A 294 20.51 11.86 1.52
CA GLY A 294 21.93 12.22 1.44
C GLY A 294 22.41 13.38 2.33
N ARG A 295 21.79 13.69 3.47
CA ARG A 295 22.31 14.70 4.42
C ARG A 295 22.34 14.24 5.89
N PHE A 296 22.12 12.95 6.15
CA PHE A 296 21.94 12.38 7.51
C PHE A 296 23.13 11.52 7.98
N PHE A 297 24.31 11.91 7.53
CA PHE A 297 25.46 11.03 7.37
C PHE A 297 26.34 10.85 8.62
N SER A 298 25.78 10.93 9.82
CA SER A 298 26.59 10.84 11.05
C SER A 298 26.65 9.47 11.71
N ASN A 299 25.91 8.47 11.21
CA ASN A 299 25.74 7.17 11.88
C ASN A 299 26.55 6.07 11.18
N PHE A 300 27.82 6.36 10.89
CA PHE A 300 28.70 5.46 10.13
C PHE A 300 28.83 4.08 10.78
N VAL A 301 28.98 4.04 12.11
CA VAL A 301 29.13 2.79 12.86
C VAL A 301 27.91 1.90 12.66
N GLU A 302 26.71 2.48 12.68
CA GLU A 302 25.46 1.74 12.53
C GLU A 302 25.28 1.23 11.10
N TRP A 303 25.58 2.07 10.11
CA TRP A 303 25.53 1.65 8.70
C TRP A 303 26.59 0.60 8.37
N GLN A 304 27.81 0.75 8.89
CA GLN A 304 28.90 -0.21 8.69
C GLN A 304 28.60 -1.56 9.36
N LYS A 305 28.05 -1.55 10.57
CA LYS A 305 27.61 -2.79 11.25
C LYS A 305 26.49 -3.47 10.48
N LEU A 306 25.50 -2.73 9.97
CA LEU A 306 24.46 -3.28 9.09
C LEU A 306 25.09 -3.91 7.84
N LEU A 307 25.99 -3.19 7.17
CA LEU A 307 26.71 -3.68 5.99
C LEU A 307 27.53 -4.95 6.29
N ARG A 308 28.21 -5.03 7.43
CA ARG A 308 28.93 -6.24 7.86
C ARG A 308 27.99 -7.39 8.15
N LEU A 309 26.84 -7.14 8.77
CA LEU A 309 25.80 -8.17 8.94
C LEU A 309 25.37 -8.66 7.57
N VAL A 310 25.25 -7.75 6.58
CA VAL A 310 24.96 -8.01 5.17
C VAL A 310 26.06 -8.81 4.42
N PHE A 311 27.18 -9.17 5.04
CA PHE A 311 28.18 -10.07 4.44
C PHE A 311 28.39 -11.40 5.20
N LYS A 312 27.84 -11.56 6.43
CA LYS A 312 28.00 -12.76 7.29
C LYS A 312 27.02 -13.96 7.10
N LYS A 313 26.08 -13.97 6.15
CA LYS A 313 25.01 -14.98 5.96
C LYS A 313 24.82 -15.31 4.47
N ASN A 314 24.06 -16.36 4.14
CA ASN A 314 23.73 -16.68 2.75
C ASN A 314 22.76 -15.63 2.16
N PHE A 315 23.34 -14.64 1.47
CA PHE A 315 22.76 -13.31 1.28
C PHE A 315 21.69 -13.14 0.21
N LEU A 316 21.64 -14.04 -0.78
CA LEU A 316 20.65 -14.00 -1.86
C LEU A 316 19.20 -14.20 -1.37
N ARG A 317 19.00 -14.47 -0.07
CA ARG A 317 17.69 -14.73 0.54
C ARG A 317 17.17 -13.61 1.43
N ASN A 318 17.97 -12.61 1.79
CA ASN A 318 17.63 -11.63 2.84
C ASN A 318 17.34 -10.20 2.33
N GLY A 319 17.11 -10.02 1.03
CA GLY A 319 16.97 -8.68 0.43
C GLY A 319 15.83 -7.85 1.03
N ALA A 320 14.71 -8.51 1.36
CA ALA A 320 13.53 -7.85 1.92
C ALA A 320 13.78 -7.31 3.34
N GLU A 321 14.44 -8.11 4.18
CA GLU A 321 14.74 -7.79 5.57
C GLU A 321 15.78 -6.66 5.65
N ILE A 322 16.79 -6.69 4.77
CA ILE A 322 17.77 -5.59 4.69
C ILE A 322 17.09 -4.30 4.24
N ASN A 323 16.18 -4.36 3.27
CA ASN A 323 15.41 -3.18 2.85
C ASN A 323 14.55 -2.62 3.98
N ALA A 324 13.89 -3.49 4.77
CA ALA A 324 13.14 -3.08 5.95
C ALA A 324 14.04 -2.38 6.99
N ALA A 325 15.21 -2.98 7.29
CA ALA A 325 16.20 -2.39 8.20
C ALA A 325 16.72 -1.04 7.71
N CYS A 326 17.08 -0.93 6.43
CA CYS A 326 17.52 0.33 5.81
C CYS A 326 16.43 1.40 5.89
N SER A 327 15.16 1.05 5.64
CA SER A 327 14.03 1.97 5.75
C SER A 327 13.86 2.49 7.19
N ALA A 328 13.94 1.60 8.18
CA ALA A 328 13.87 1.97 9.60
C ALA A 328 15.03 2.91 9.99
N PHE A 329 16.26 2.56 9.66
CA PHE A 329 17.46 3.35 9.97
C PHE A 329 17.41 4.73 9.34
N LEU A 330 17.10 4.78 8.03
CA LEU A 330 17.05 6.03 7.29
C LEU A 330 16.03 6.99 7.89
N ASN A 331 14.83 6.51 8.23
CA ASN A 331 13.81 7.35 8.84
C ASN A 331 14.16 7.74 10.28
N TYR A 332 14.67 6.82 11.09
CA TYR A 332 15.08 7.12 12.46
C TYR A 332 16.16 8.21 12.52
N PHE A 333 17.29 8.03 11.83
CA PHE A 333 18.38 9.02 11.83
C PHE A 333 17.97 10.34 11.17
N LYS A 334 17.12 10.29 10.14
CA LYS A 334 16.54 11.48 9.53
C LYS A 334 15.78 12.31 10.55
N TRP A 335 14.93 11.67 11.33
CA TRP A 335 14.08 12.37 12.29
C TRP A 335 14.81 12.84 13.54
N LEU A 336 15.86 12.12 13.99
CA LEU A 336 16.77 12.66 15.00
C LEU A 336 17.36 14.01 14.57
N ARG A 337 17.77 14.15 13.29
CA ARG A 337 18.27 15.43 12.74
C ARG A 337 17.19 16.51 12.63
N VAL A 338 15.96 16.15 12.32
CA VAL A 338 14.84 17.10 12.35
C VAL A 338 14.67 17.66 13.77
N LEU A 339 14.69 16.77 14.77
CA LEU A 339 14.50 17.10 16.19
C LEU A 339 15.67 17.89 16.82
N GLU A 340 16.83 17.91 16.18
CA GLU A 340 17.92 18.84 16.49
C GLU A 340 17.60 20.28 16.11
N SER A 341 16.79 20.50 15.07
CA SER A 341 16.49 21.84 14.52
C SER A 341 15.10 22.36 14.88
N VAL A 342 14.15 21.45 15.13
CA VAL A 342 12.73 21.76 15.31
C VAL A 342 12.17 20.97 16.48
N LYS A 343 11.43 21.63 17.37
CA LYS A 343 10.68 21.01 18.46
C LYS A 343 9.18 21.15 18.18
N PHE A 344 8.42 20.09 18.39
CA PHE A 344 6.95 20.08 18.33
C PHE A 344 6.40 19.03 19.30
N ARG A 345 5.14 19.16 19.72
CA ARG A 345 4.53 18.27 20.71
C ARG A 345 3.66 17.19 20.07
N HIS A 346 2.95 17.54 19.01
CA HIS A 346 2.04 16.65 18.30
C HIS A 346 2.49 16.47 16.86
N PHE A 347 2.54 15.23 16.39
CA PHE A 347 2.84 14.88 15.01
C PHE A 347 1.61 14.29 14.33
N ILE A 348 1.07 14.96 13.33
CA ILE A 348 -0.21 14.64 12.69
C ILE A 348 0.02 14.17 11.26
N THR A 349 -0.54 13.01 10.91
CA THR A 349 -0.46 12.45 9.57
C THR A 349 -1.72 11.69 9.14
N HIS A 350 -1.80 11.41 7.85
CA HIS A 350 -2.79 10.53 7.21
C HIS A 350 -2.12 9.83 6.03
N CYS A 351 -2.74 8.77 5.49
CA CYS A 351 -2.23 8.02 4.33
C CYS A 351 -0.76 7.54 4.45
N ASP A 352 -0.20 7.49 5.66
CA ASP A 352 1.17 7.06 5.93
C ASP A 352 1.17 5.70 6.63
N PHE A 353 0.91 4.68 5.83
CA PHE A 353 0.77 3.28 6.24
C PHE A 353 1.92 2.39 5.76
N GLY A 354 2.92 2.94 5.06
CA GLY A 354 4.11 2.19 4.63
C GLY A 354 5.09 1.94 5.79
N MET A 355 6.22 1.26 5.56
CA MET A 355 7.20 1.01 6.64
C MET A 355 7.95 2.26 7.13
N SER A 356 7.88 3.38 6.41
CA SER A 356 8.63 4.62 6.70
C SER A 356 8.37 5.22 8.07
N HIS A 357 7.15 5.11 8.56
CA HIS A 357 6.75 5.67 9.85
C HIS A 357 7.42 4.99 11.06
N MET A 358 7.87 3.73 10.94
CA MET A 358 8.43 2.95 12.06
C MET A 358 9.61 3.67 12.73
N GLY A 359 10.69 3.90 11.96
CA GLY A 359 11.88 4.56 12.47
C GLY A 359 11.62 6.01 12.88
N ARG A 360 10.76 6.72 12.14
CA ARG A 360 10.35 8.09 12.50
C ARG A 360 9.69 8.11 13.87
N ASN A 361 8.63 7.32 14.06
CA ASN A 361 7.79 7.41 15.25
C ASN A 361 8.54 6.91 16.49
N ILE A 362 9.51 6.00 16.34
CA ILE A 362 10.45 5.68 17.43
C ILE A 362 11.26 6.92 17.84
N ALA A 363 11.85 7.66 16.88
CA ALA A 363 12.60 8.89 17.19
C ALA A 363 11.71 9.99 17.81
N LEU A 364 10.49 10.14 17.31
CA LEU A 364 9.49 11.08 17.84
C LEU A 364 9.09 10.75 19.28
N ASN A 365 8.77 9.49 19.55
CA ASN A 365 8.36 9.03 20.88
C ASN A 365 9.50 9.20 21.91
N GLN A 366 10.74 8.90 21.52
CA GLN A 366 11.92 9.13 22.37
C GLN A 366 12.15 10.62 22.69
N ALA A 367 11.66 11.53 21.83
CA ALA A 367 11.68 12.96 22.07
C ALA A 367 10.42 13.49 22.78
N GLY A 368 9.51 12.61 23.23
CA GLY A 368 8.27 12.97 23.92
C GLY A 368 7.19 13.57 23.01
N VAL A 369 7.30 13.37 21.69
CA VAL A 369 6.29 13.81 20.72
C VAL A 369 5.17 12.77 20.63
N GLN A 370 3.92 13.20 20.74
CA GLN A 370 2.75 12.34 20.54
C GLN A 370 2.41 12.24 19.05
N THR A 371 2.17 11.03 18.58
CA THR A 371 1.90 10.75 17.17
C THR A 371 0.41 10.46 16.92
N TRP A 372 -0.16 11.10 15.91
CA TRP A 372 -1.58 11.09 15.57
C TRP A 372 -1.77 10.68 14.11
N TYR A 373 -2.56 9.63 13.90
CA TYR A 373 -2.99 9.17 12.58
C TYR A 373 -4.49 9.38 12.45
N PHE A 374 -4.94 10.05 11.39
CA PHE A 374 -6.38 10.18 11.11
C PHE A 374 -6.79 9.47 9.82
N THR A 375 -8.01 8.93 9.78
CA THR A 375 -8.55 8.30 8.58
C THR A 375 -8.95 9.34 7.55
N ASP A 376 -8.39 9.17 6.35
CA ASP A 376 -8.73 9.95 5.18
C ASP A 376 -9.65 9.14 4.25
N SER A 377 -10.46 9.79 3.41
CA SER A 377 -11.44 9.12 2.55
C SER A 377 -10.86 8.10 1.56
N MET A 378 -9.55 8.17 1.28
CA MET A 378 -8.85 7.17 0.48
C MET A 378 -8.54 5.88 1.25
N ASN A 379 -8.49 5.95 2.58
CA ASN A 379 -8.39 4.76 3.42
C ASN A 379 -9.66 3.91 3.31
N SER A 380 -10.79 4.54 2.93
CA SER A 380 -12.11 3.94 2.76
C SER A 380 -12.43 3.43 1.36
N GLY A 381 -11.46 3.47 0.43
CA GLY A 381 -11.62 2.94 -0.93
C GLY A 381 -11.58 1.40 -1.02
N LEU A 382 -11.65 0.71 0.12
CA LEU A 382 -11.61 -0.75 0.22
C LEU A 382 -12.90 -1.23 0.90
N ASN A 383 -13.51 -2.31 0.40
CA ASN A 383 -14.67 -2.93 1.05
C ASN A 383 -14.24 -3.59 2.36
N PHE A 384 -14.31 -2.87 3.47
CA PHE A 384 -13.89 -3.30 4.81
C PHE A 384 -14.67 -4.48 5.40
N LYS A 385 -15.73 -4.95 4.73
CA LYS A 385 -16.49 -6.13 5.17
C LYS A 385 -17.33 -6.67 4.03
N GLU A 386 -17.29 -7.98 3.82
CA GLU A 386 -18.28 -8.70 3.01
C GLU A 386 -19.22 -9.45 3.96
N GLU A 387 -20.34 -8.80 4.34
CA GLU A 387 -21.25 -9.28 5.39
C GLU A 387 -21.74 -10.71 5.18
N LYS A 388 -21.97 -11.11 3.92
CA LYS A 388 -22.48 -12.44 3.57
C LYS A 388 -21.50 -13.59 3.88
N LYS A 389 -20.22 -13.31 4.16
CA LYS A 389 -19.17 -14.34 4.33
C LYS A 389 -18.40 -14.23 5.65
N GLY A 390 -18.69 -13.23 6.48
CA GLY A 390 -17.93 -12.99 7.72
C GLY A 390 -16.46 -12.63 7.49
N VAL A 391 -16.10 -12.19 6.27
CA VAL A 391 -14.75 -11.79 5.87
C VAL A 391 -14.64 -10.28 6.06
N TRP A 392 -13.64 -9.85 6.82
CA TRP A 392 -13.43 -8.45 7.20
C TRP A 392 -12.35 -7.77 6.35
N MET A 393 -11.58 -8.51 5.55
CA MET A 393 -10.51 -7.91 4.72
C MET A 393 -9.58 -7.00 5.55
N HIS A 394 -9.00 -7.54 6.62
CA HIS A 394 -7.95 -6.89 7.39
C HIS A 394 -6.75 -6.65 6.49
N HIS A 395 -6.53 -5.40 6.07
CA HIS A 395 -5.52 -5.06 5.08
C HIS A 395 -4.12 -5.00 5.73
N PRO A 396 -3.09 -5.70 5.22
CA PRO A 396 -1.72 -5.68 5.77
C PRO A 396 -1.12 -4.28 5.99
N SER A 397 -1.46 -3.31 5.12
CA SER A 397 -1.12 -1.89 5.32
C SER A 397 -1.50 -1.33 6.69
N TRP A 398 -2.56 -1.83 7.32
CA TRP A 398 -3.05 -1.35 8.62
C TRP A 398 -2.48 -2.14 9.81
N ALA A 399 -1.76 -3.24 9.54
CA ALA A 399 -1.05 -3.97 10.58
C ALA A 399 0.22 -3.21 11.01
N TYR A 400 0.50 -3.25 12.31
CA TYR A 400 1.65 -2.64 12.96
C TYR A 400 1.78 -1.16 12.60
N LEU A 401 0.78 -0.37 12.95
CA LEU A 401 0.84 1.08 12.79
C LEU A 401 1.34 1.70 14.10
N ASN A 402 2.59 2.17 14.11
CA ASN A 402 3.24 2.67 15.32
C ASN A 402 2.85 4.13 15.61
N TYR A 403 1.57 4.41 15.90
CA TYR A 403 1.09 5.73 16.32
C TYR A 403 0.42 5.66 17.70
N ASP A 404 0.53 6.72 18.50
CA ASP A 404 -0.08 6.78 19.82
C ASP A 404 -1.60 6.93 19.73
N HIS A 405 -2.07 7.79 18.83
CA HIS A 405 -3.48 8.12 18.68
C HIS A 405 -3.96 7.84 17.26
N PHE A 406 -5.18 7.32 17.17
CA PHE A 406 -5.92 7.09 15.93
C PHE A 406 -7.24 7.83 15.98
N VAL A 407 -7.54 8.57 14.92
CA VAL A 407 -8.77 9.36 14.78
C VAL A 407 -9.55 8.79 13.61
N THR A 408 -10.79 8.38 13.87
CA THR A 408 -11.66 7.75 12.88
C THR A 408 -13.10 8.25 12.95
N TRP A 409 -13.90 7.85 11.96
CA TRP A 409 -15.20 8.46 11.70
C TRP A 409 -16.33 7.82 12.50
N ASP A 410 -16.28 6.51 12.65
CA ASP A 410 -17.33 5.73 13.29
C ASP A 410 -16.75 4.54 14.06
N ASP A 411 -17.61 3.92 14.88
CA ASP A 411 -17.25 2.77 15.71
C ASP A 411 -16.92 1.51 14.89
N PHE A 412 -17.50 1.38 13.70
CA PHE A 412 -17.23 0.25 12.81
C PHE A 412 -15.77 0.28 12.34
N LEU A 413 -15.29 1.43 11.87
CA LEU A 413 -13.89 1.62 11.50
C LEU A 413 -12.99 1.48 12.72
N ALA A 414 -13.37 2.05 13.86
CA ALA A 414 -12.61 1.88 15.10
C ALA A 414 -12.39 0.39 15.42
N GLN A 415 -13.43 -0.43 15.29
CA GLN A 415 -13.33 -1.88 15.51
C GLN A 415 -12.47 -2.55 14.44
N TYR A 416 -12.68 -2.26 13.16
CA TYR A 416 -11.87 -2.81 12.06
C TYR A 416 -10.37 -2.60 12.30
N TYR A 417 -9.95 -1.39 12.70
CA TYR A 417 -8.55 -1.10 12.99
C TYR A 417 -8.06 -1.73 14.31
N LYS A 418 -8.94 -1.93 15.31
CA LYS A 418 -8.61 -2.68 16.55
C LYS A 418 -8.31 -4.16 16.30
N ASP A 419 -8.87 -4.73 15.24
CA ASP A 419 -8.71 -6.15 14.94
C ASP A 419 -7.39 -6.46 14.20
N HIS A 420 -6.60 -5.44 13.85
CA HIS A 420 -5.26 -5.62 13.28
C HIS A 420 -4.22 -5.87 14.39
N PRO A 421 -3.12 -6.59 14.15
CA PRO A 421 -2.04 -6.70 15.12
C PRO A 421 -1.22 -5.40 15.17
N GLY A 422 -0.68 -5.07 16.35
CA GLY A 422 0.12 -3.85 16.54
C GLY A 422 -0.70 -2.57 16.37
N THR A 423 -1.85 -2.50 17.05
CA THR A 423 -2.79 -1.38 16.97
C THR A 423 -2.34 -0.14 17.71
N PHE A 424 -3.08 0.93 17.47
CA PHE A 424 -3.01 2.20 18.17
C PHE A 424 -3.28 2.07 19.67
N LYS A 425 -2.62 2.89 20.48
CA LYS A 425 -2.83 2.93 21.93
C LYS A 425 -4.16 3.56 22.31
N HIS A 426 -4.54 4.61 21.57
CA HIS A 426 -5.75 5.37 21.80
C HIS A 426 -6.53 5.53 20.49
N ILE A 427 -7.83 5.31 20.53
CA ILE A 427 -8.72 5.42 19.36
C ILE A 427 -9.82 6.41 19.70
N HIS A 428 -10.01 7.38 18.81
CA HIS A 428 -10.96 8.49 18.95
C HIS A 428 -11.94 8.44 17.78
N VAL A 429 -13.23 8.33 18.10
CA VAL A 429 -14.32 8.38 17.11
C VAL A 429 -14.91 9.79 17.15
N VAL A 430 -14.72 10.55 16.07
CA VAL A 430 -15.05 11.99 16.04
C VAL A 430 -15.85 12.38 14.79
N GLY A 431 -16.28 11.42 13.96
CA GLY A 431 -16.94 11.71 12.70
C GLY A 431 -15.98 12.00 11.55
N CYS A 432 -16.56 12.29 10.38
CA CYS A 432 -15.80 12.56 9.17
C CYS A 432 -15.22 13.99 9.18
N LEU A 433 -13.98 14.14 9.66
CA LEU A 433 -13.28 15.43 9.64
C LEU A 433 -12.99 15.94 8.21
N TRP A 434 -13.10 15.07 7.20
CA TRP A 434 -12.80 15.44 5.81
C TRP A 434 -13.74 16.52 5.26
N SER A 435 -15.00 16.58 5.68
CA SER A 435 -15.91 17.68 5.30
C SER A 435 -15.46 19.02 5.88
N GLU A 436 -14.80 19.00 7.04
CA GLU A 436 -14.26 20.21 7.68
C GLU A 436 -12.94 20.66 7.04
N HIS A 437 -12.18 19.73 6.41
CA HIS A 437 -11.00 20.08 5.63
C HIS A 437 -11.34 20.88 4.36
N ILE A 438 -12.61 20.81 3.93
CA ILE A 438 -13.14 21.65 2.85
C ILE A 438 -13.39 23.03 3.39
N LYS A 439 -12.36 23.89 3.28
CA LYS A 439 -12.52 25.33 3.50
C LYS A 439 -13.71 25.80 2.66
N LYS A 440 -14.70 26.40 3.32
CA LYS A 440 -15.76 27.15 2.65
C LYS A 440 -15.06 28.16 1.76
N GLN A 441 -14.98 27.88 0.46
CA GLN A 441 -14.64 28.93 -0.48
C GLN A 441 -15.71 29.99 -0.29
N ASN A 442 -15.28 31.21 0.04
CA ASN A 442 -16.10 32.38 -0.21
C ASN A 442 -16.66 32.19 -1.61
N ARG A 443 -17.98 32.05 -1.71
CA ARG A 443 -18.77 31.89 -2.94
C ARG A 443 -18.07 32.64 -4.06
N THR A 444 -17.27 31.95 -4.86
CA THR A 444 -16.73 32.52 -6.08
C THR A 444 -17.96 32.74 -6.93
N LYS A 445 -18.32 34.03 -7.05
CA LYS A 445 -19.38 34.53 -7.91
C LYS A 445 -19.41 33.72 -9.21
N ASN A 446 -20.58 33.15 -9.50
CA ASN A 446 -21.06 32.88 -10.85
C ASN A 446 -20.10 32.09 -11.76
N GLN A 447 -19.81 30.85 -11.39
CA GLN A 447 -19.98 29.78 -12.39
C GLN A 447 -21.20 28.98 -11.99
N THR A 448 -22.36 29.61 -12.20
CA THR A 448 -23.56 28.86 -12.54
C THR A 448 -23.16 27.97 -13.70
N ILE A 449 -22.94 26.69 -13.41
CA ILE A 449 -23.32 25.71 -14.40
C ILE A 449 -24.81 25.97 -14.56
N ASP A 450 -25.21 26.50 -15.72
CA ASP A 450 -26.60 26.73 -16.08
C ASP A 450 -27.31 25.38 -16.08
N PHE A 451 -27.66 24.90 -14.90
CA PHE A 451 -28.66 23.90 -14.71
C PHE A 451 -29.97 24.66 -14.45
N PRO A 452 -31.02 24.41 -15.24
CA PRO A 452 -32.31 25.03 -15.01
C PRO A 452 -32.90 24.34 -13.78
N VAL A 453 -32.55 24.79 -12.57
CA VAL A 453 -33.12 24.22 -11.36
C VAL A 453 -33.72 25.30 -10.49
N LYS A 454 -35.05 25.26 -10.43
CA LYS A 454 -35.88 26.07 -9.55
C LYS A 454 -35.62 25.66 -8.09
N ASN A 455 -35.40 26.64 -7.23
CA ASN A 455 -35.53 26.62 -5.77
C ASN A 455 -34.97 25.38 -5.03
N PHE A 456 -33.69 25.43 -4.67
CA PHE A 456 -33.01 24.47 -3.79
C PHE A 456 -32.90 24.92 -2.33
N GLU A 457 -33.49 26.04 -1.93
CA GLU A 457 -33.22 26.62 -0.60
C GLU A 457 -33.63 25.72 0.58
N ASP A 458 -34.50 24.73 0.36
CA ASP A 458 -34.95 23.76 1.38
C ASP A 458 -34.50 22.30 1.13
N ASN A 459 -33.61 22.06 0.15
CA ASN A 459 -33.27 20.72 -0.33
C ASN A 459 -31.84 20.31 0.06
N PHE A 460 -31.66 19.06 0.51
CA PHE A 460 -30.36 18.46 0.81
C PHE A 460 -29.73 17.89 -0.46
N ILE A 461 -28.58 18.42 -0.88
CA ILE A 461 -27.92 18.00 -2.11
C ILE A 461 -26.86 16.92 -1.81
N ILE A 462 -27.00 15.76 -2.44
CA ILE A 462 -25.99 14.70 -2.46
C ILE A 462 -25.30 14.70 -3.83
N ALA A 463 -24.00 14.94 -3.86
CA ALA A 463 -23.19 14.75 -5.07
C ALA A 463 -22.43 13.43 -4.99
N ALA A 464 -22.77 12.49 -5.88
CA ALA A 464 -22.14 11.18 -6.01
C ALA A 464 -21.16 11.18 -7.20
N PHE A 465 -19.88 10.93 -6.91
CA PHE A 465 -18.81 10.86 -7.90
C PHE A 465 -18.35 9.42 -8.04
N ASP A 466 -18.65 8.79 -9.17
CA ASP A 466 -18.31 7.40 -9.39
C ASP A 466 -17.20 7.23 -10.44
N THR A 467 -15.99 6.91 -9.94
CA THR A 467 -14.83 6.55 -10.78
C THR A 467 -14.41 5.08 -10.63
N THR A 468 -15.10 4.27 -9.84
CA THR A 468 -14.45 3.11 -9.20
C THR A 468 -14.88 1.73 -9.72
N TYR A 469 -16.07 1.59 -10.30
CA TYR A 469 -16.59 0.26 -10.63
C TYR A 469 -16.03 -0.30 -11.94
N THR A 470 -15.47 -1.51 -11.91
CA THR A 470 -15.03 -2.24 -13.11
C THR A 470 -15.36 -3.73 -13.02
N ARG A 471 -15.34 -4.44 -14.15
CA ARG A 471 -15.74 -5.86 -14.22
C ARG A 471 -14.96 -6.74 -13.22
N ASN A 472 -13.64 -6.55 -13.14
CA ASN A 472 -12.73 -7.36 -12.30
C ASN A 472 -11.92 -6.50 -11.31
N GLY A 473 -12.43 -5.30 -10.97
CA GLY A 473 -11.84 -4.41 -9.98
C GLY A 473 -12.23 -4.77 -8.55
N LEU A 474 -11.79 -3.95 -7.60
CA LEU A 474 -12.15 -4.13 -6.19
C LEU A 474 -13.65 -3.89 -5.95
N THR A 475 -14.20 -2.88 -6.62
CA THR A 475 -15.64 -2.66 -6.71
C THR A 475 -16.11 -3.05 -8.12
N SER A 476 -17.11 -3.92 -8.15
CA SER A 476 -17.66 -4.54 -9.35
C SER A 476 -18.68 -3.64 -10.05
N TYR A 477 -18.89 -3.86 -11.35
CA TYR A 477 -19.93 -3.13 -12.08
C TYR A 477 -21.34 -3.34 -11.49
N ALA A 478 -21.64 -4.54 -11.00
CA ALA A 478 -22.92 -4.84 -10.34
C ALA A 478 -23.11 -4.07 -9.03
N GLU A 479 -22.04 -3.84 -8.25
CA GLU A 479 -22.09 -2.98 -7.06
C GLU A 479 -22.33 -1.52 -7.45
N GLY A 480 -21.80 -1.08 -8.59
CA GLY A 480 -22.08 0.26 -9.13
C GLY A 480 -23.54 0.43 -9.54
N LEU A 481 -24.14 -0.58 -10.17
CA LEU A 481 -25.57 -0.58 -10.47
C LEU A 481 -26.41 -0.53 -9.19
N ALA A 482 -26.13 -1.42 -8.22
CA ALA A 482 -26.84 -1.43 -6.94
C ALA A 482 -26.67 -0.10 -6.17
N PHE A 483 -25.49 0.50 -6.20
CA PHE A 483 -25.25 1.82 -5.61
C PHE A 483 -26.10 2.91 -6.29
N ALA A 484 -26.19 2.91 -7.62
CA ALA A 484 -27.03 3.84 -8.36
C ALA A 484 -28.52 3.62 -8.07
N GLU A 485 -28.98 2.37 -8.01
CA GLU A 485 -30.36 2.01 -7.63
C GLU A 485 -30.69 2.49 -6.22
N ASN A 486 -29.81 2.28 -5.25
CA ASN A 486 -29.99 2.75 -3.88
C ASN A 486 -30.03 4.29 -3.79
N LEU A 487 -29.25 4.99 -4.63
CA LEU A 487 -29.30 6.45 -4.70
C LEU A 487 -30.61 6.97 -5.31
N ILE A 488 -31.14 6.27 -6.33
CA ILE A 488 -32.46 6.58 -6.90
C ILE A 488 -33.53 6.37 -5.83
N GLN A 489 -33.51 5.22 -5.16
CA GLN A 489 -34.43 4.93 -4.07
C GLN A 489 -34.37 5.99 -2.96
N LEU A 490 -33.18 6.43 -2.57
CA LEU A 490 -33.02 7.50 -1.57
C LEU A 490 -33.67 8.82 -2.03
N ALA A 491 -33.53 9.17 -3.31
CA ALA A 491 -34.16 10.36 -3.87
C ALA A 491 -35.69 10.24 -3.94
N ASP A 492 -36.20 9.03 -4.22
CA ASP A 492 -37.64 8.75 -4.25
C ASP A 492 -38.25 8.75 -2.83
N ASP A 493 -37.56 8.14 -1.86
CA ASP A 493 -38.01 8.01 -0.47
C ASP A 493 -37.91 9.35 0.29
N CYS A 494 -36.97 10.22 -0.08
CA CYS A 494 -36.74 11.50 0.56
C CYS A 494 -36.84 12.65 -0.47
N ILE A 495 -38.05 13.17 -0.68
CA ILE A 495 -38.35 14.21 -1.68
C ILE A 495 -37.52 15.51 -1.57
N TYR A 496 -36.91 15.75 -0.41
CA TYR A 496 -36.03 16.90 -0.16
C TYR A 496 -34.56 16.60 -0.49
N ILE A 497 -34.19 15.36 -0.80
CA ILE A 497 -32.84 14.95 -1.19
C ILE A 497 -32.73 14.96 -2.71
N HIS A 498 -31.73 15.68 -3.22
CA HIS A 498 -31.42 15.70 -4.64
C HIS A 498 -30.06 15.08 -4.90
N VAL A 499 -30.05 14.02 -5.70
CA VAL A 499 -28.82 13.29 -6.04
C VAL A 499 -28.28 13.72 -7.39
N PHE A 500 -27.03 14.19 -7.41
CA PHE A 500 -26.27 14.45 -8.63
C PHE A 500 -25.25 13.35 -8.86
N LEU A 501 -25.40 12.58 -9.94
CA LEU A 501 -24.42 11.60 -10.38
C LEU A 501 -23.50 12.21 -11.43
N GLN A 502 -22.26 12.52 -11.07
CA GLN A 502 -21.28 12.99 -12.05
C GLN A 502 -20.63 11.80 -12.78
N LYS A 503 -20.95 11.64 -14.06
CA LYS A 503 -20.28 10.67 -14.95
C LYS A 503 -18.79 11.02 -15.06
N THR A 504 -17.93 10.04 -14.82
CA THR A 504 -16.49 10.28 -14.85
C THR A 504 -15.92 10.21 -16.27
N LYS A 505 -14.89 11.04 -16.52
CA LYS A 505 -14.30 11.30 -17.85
C LYS A 505 -13.64 10.08 -18.54
N LYS A 506 -13.60 8.91 -17.92
CA LYS A 506 -12.89 7.71 -18.43
C LYS A 506 -13.80 6.50 -18.59
N SER A 507 -14.96 6.68 -19.21
CA SER A 507 -15.88 5.57 -19.51
C SER A 507 -15.22 4.42 -20.28
N ASN A 508 -14.18 4.69 -21.07
CA ASN A 508 -13.42 3.69 -21.86
C ASN A 508 -12.79 2.55 -21.04
N ILE A 509 -12.57 2.75 -19.72
CA ILE A 509 -12.07 1.69 -18.82
C ILE A 509 -13.10 0.57 -18.68
N HIS A 510 -14.40 0.89 -18.78
CA HIS A 510 -15.47 -0.11 -18.72
C HIS A 510 -15.61 -0.92 -20.02
N PHE A 511 -15.05 -0.43 -21.14
CA PHE A 511 -15.19 -1.05 -22.47
C PHE A 511 -14.01 -1.95 -22.88
N THR A 512 -12.95 -2.07 -22.06
CA THR A 512 -11.71 -2.76 -22.48
C THR A 512 -11.75 -4.30 -22.34
N LEU A 513 -12.90 -4.89 -22.03
CA LEU A 513 -13.13 -6.34 -22.06
C LEU A 513 -14.47 -6.71 -22.71
N TYR A 514 -14.81 -6.04 -23.82
CA TYR A 514 -15.77 -6.61 -24.79
C TYR A 514 -15.01 -7.57 -25.70
N LEU A 515 -14.85 -8.81 -25.22
CA LEU A 515 -14.68 -9.97 -26.09
C LEU A 515 -16.02 -10.66 -26.24
#